data_AF-A0A397AWN2-F1
#
_entry.id   AF-A0A397AWN2-F1
#
_cell.length_a   1.000
_cell.length_b   1.000
_cell.length_c   1.000
_cell.angle_alpha   90.00
_cell.angle_beta   90.00
_cell.angle_gamma   90.00
#
_symmetry.space_group_name_H-M   'P 1'
#
loop_
_entity.id
_entity.type
_entity.pdbx_description
1 polymer ?
#
loop_
_entity_poly.entity_id
_entity_poly.type
_entity_poly.pdbx_seq_one_letter_code
_entity_poly.pdbx_strand_id
1 'polypeptide(L)'
;MTARPPRYSIQPAATGGVHVRVPVPWDTFYLTALVVVGAAAGYSIYILEVLVLHSSSALVIPIVFGGFIATFVLASATWNLFGCEVYTFTNTKTITYEWQALCVRKARTFDVNLMKPFQVVASSSSPQITRPTIGFLYDGQMVRLGFALKMNEATDFLQGISPFLPDSVQPFQIHPMMIQGQIQAMEALQARRTSLRSTKMDDSVDIYVPEAE
;
A
#
# COMPACT_ATOMS: atom_id res chain seq x y z
N MET A 1 27.64 5.22 6.32
CA MET A 1 26.72 5.11 5.17
C MET A 1 25.90 6.39 5.13
N THR A 2 26.14 7.28 4.17
CA THR A 2 25.37 8.52 4.01
C THR A 2 23.99 8.17 3.48
N ALA A 3 22.96 8.30 4.33
CA ALA A 3 21.57 8.08 3.95
C ALA A 3 21.22 9.00 2.78
N ARG A 4 20.73 8.41 1.67
CA ARG A 4 20.22 9.18 0.54
C ARG A 4 19.08 10.06 1.04
N PRO A 5 19.03 11.36 0.68
CA PRO A 5 17.97 12.24 1.16
C PRO A 5 16.59 11.68 0.76
N PRO A 6 15.58 11.79 1.64
CA PRO A 6 14.24 11.32 1.36
C PRO A 6 13.68 12.04 0.13
N ARG A 7 12.96 11.29 -0.70
CA ARG A 7 12.34 11.81 -1.93
C ARG A 7 11.12 12.69 -1.66
N TYR A 8 10.55 12.57 -0.46
CA TYR A 8 9.44 13.40 -0.01
C TYR A 8 9.95 14.71 0.58
N SER A 9 9.15 15.77 0.46
CA SER A 9 9.43 17.07 1.07
C SER A 9 8.34 17.42 2.07
N ILE A 10 8.72 18.00 3.19
CA ILE A 10 7.83 18.43 4.28
C ILE A 10 7.88 19.95 4.32
N GLN A 11 6.72 20.59 4.14
CA GLN A 11 6.58 22.04 4.13
C GLN A 11 5.49 22.47 5.12
N PRO A 12 5.66 23.60 5.84
CA PRO A 12 4.61 24.12 6.71
C PRO A 12 3.39 24.57 5.90
N ALA A 13 2.20 24.27 6.41
CA ALA A 13 0.94 24.72 5.82
C ALA A 13 0.57 26.14 6.27
N ALA A 14 0.07 26.97 5.35
CA ALA A 14 -0.32 28.35 5.65
C ALA A 14 -1.43 28.46 6.71
N THR A 15 -2.28 27.42 6.84
CA THR A 15 -3.40 27.35 7.79
C THR A 15 -3.02 26.71 9.13
N GLY A 16 -1.73 26.48 9.39
CA GLY A 16 -1.24 25.65 10.48
C GLY A 16 -1.24 24.17 10.10
N GLY A 17 -0.17 23.46 10.47
CA GLY A 17 0.06 22.06 10.10
C GLY A 17 1.16 21.88 9.04
N VAL A 18 1.09 20.77 8.31
CA VAL A 18 2.17 20.33 7.41
C VAL A 18 1.63 19.75 6.10
N HIS A 19 2.28 20.12 4.99
CA HIS A 19 2.15 19.49 3.68
C HIS A 19 3.34 18.58 3.42
N VAL A 20 3.07 17.31 3.14
CA VAL A 20 4.08 16.34 2.73
C VAL A 20 3.85 16.00 1.27
N ARG A 21 4.80 16.33 0.42
CA ARG A 21 4.73 16.06 -1.02
C ARG A 21 5.64 14.90 -1.38
N VAL A 22 5.08 13.88 -2.01
CA VAL A 22 5.76 12.68 -2.49
C VAL A 22 5.62 12.61 -4.01
N PRO A 23 6.66 12.94 -4.80
CA PRO A 23 6.61 12.75 -6.26
C PRO A 23 6.52 11.25 -6.59
N VAL A 24 6.19 10.86 -7.81
CA VAL A 24 6.26 9.46 -8.27
C VAL A 24 7.70 9.10 -8.65
N PRO A 25 8.21 7.88 -8.38
CA PRO A 25 9.57 7.52 -8.74
C PRO A 25 9.68 7.40 -10.25
N TRP A 26 10.66 8.10 -10.82
CA TRP A 26 10.94 7.95 -12.25
C TRP A 26 11.61 6.61 -12.49
N ASP A 27 10.92 5.74 -13.23
CA ASP A 27 11.44 4.47 -13.69
C ASP A 27 11.57 4.50 -15.22
N THR A 28 12.80 4.74 -15.67
CA THR A 28 13.14 4.79 -17.10
C THR A 28 12.82 3.47 -17.81
N PHE A 29 13.02 2.32 -17.14
CA PHE A 29 12.72 1.02 -17.74
C PHE A 29 11.22 0.87 -17.96
N TYR A 30 10.41 1.24 -16.97
CA TYR A 30 8.96 1.24 -17.12
C TYR A 30 8.49 2.15 -18.26
N LEU A 31 9.02 3.37 -18.34
CA LEU A 31 8.67 4.30 -19.42
C LEU A 31 9.08 3.76 -20.81
N THR A 32 10.29 3.20 -20.94
CA THR A 32 10.73 2.60 -22.21
C THR A 32 9.87 1.39 -22.60
N ALA A 33 9.55 0.51 -21.65
CA ALA A 33 8.67 -0.62 -21.90
C ALA A 33 7.28 -0.17 -22.35
N LEU A 34 6.76 0.90 -21.73
CA LEU A 34 5.46 1.46 -22.07
C LEU A 34 5.44 2.05 -23.49
N VAL A 35 6.51 2.73 -23.91
CA VAL A 35 6.67 3.21 -25.29
C VAL A 35 6.76 2.04 -26.28
N VAL A 36 7.56 1.01 -25.98
CA VAL A 36 7.73 -0.16 -26.86
C VAL A 36 6.42 -0.92 -27.02
N VAL A 37 5.70 -1.17 -25.93
CA VAL A 37 4.39 -1.85 -25.97
C VAL A 37 3.35 -1.00 -26.71
N GLY A 38 3.32 0.30 -26.45
CA GLY A 38 2.43 1.23 -27.17
C GLY A 38 2.70 1.23 -28.68
N ALA A 39 3.96 1.27 -29.10
CA ALA A 39 4.35 1.21 -30.50
C ALA A 39 4.01 -0.14 -31.15
N ALA A 40 4.26 -1.26 -30.46
CA ALA A 40 3.93 -2.59 -30.95
C ALA A 40 2.40 -2.78 -31.12
N ALA A 41 1.62 -2.27 -30.16
CA ALA A 41 0.17 -2.29 -30.23
C ALA A 41 -0.37 -1.44 -31.40
N GLY A 42 0.16 -0.22 -31.57
CA GLY A 42 -0.18 0.64 -32.70
C GLY A 42 0.14 -0.01 -34.05
N TYR A 43 1.32 -0.62 -34.18
CA TYR A 43 1.71 -1.34 -35.39
C TYR A 43 0.80 -2.55 -35.68
N SER A 44 0.42 -3.30 -34.65
CA SER A 44 -0.49 -4.45 -34.79
C SER A 44 -1.88 -4.01 -35.27
N ILE A 45 -2.39 -2.89 -34.75
CA ILE A 45 -3.68 -2.31 -35.17
C ILE A 45 -3.60 -1.87 -36.64
N TYR A 46 -2.52 -1.19 -37.03
CA TYR A 46 -2.29 -0.77 -38.42
C TYR A 46 -2.27 -1.96 -39.38
N ILE A 47 -1.55 -3.04 -39.05
CA ILE A 47 -1.49 -4.25 -39.87
C ILE A 47 -2.87 -4.91 -39.99
N LEU A 48 -3.65 -4.95 -38.91
CA LEU A 48 -5.02 -5.49 -38.91
C LEU A 48 -5.95 -4.68 -39.81
N GLU A 49 -5.84 -3.35 -39.77
CA GLU A 49 -6.59 -2.44 -40.63
C GLU A 49 -6.29 -2.71 -42.11
N VAL A 50 -5.00 -2.74 -42.47
CA VAL A 50 -4.56 -2.94 -43.86
C VAL A 50 -4.93 -4.33 -44.40
N LEU A 51 -4.84 -5.39 -43.58
CA LEU A 51 -5.02 -6.76 -44.04
C LEU A 51 -6.47 -7.26 -44.02
N VAL A 52 -7.31 -6.78 -43.10
CA VAL A 52 -8.58 -7.47 -42.77
C VAL A 52 -9.81 -6.59 -42.96
N LEU A 53 -9.71 -5.27 -42.77
CA LEU A 53 -10.87 -4.39 -42.63
C LEU A 53 -11.11 -3.57 -43.90
N HIS A 54 -11.68 -4.18 -44.93
CA HIS A 54 -12.09 -3.49 -46.17
C HIS A 54 -13.48 -2.84 -46.07
N SER A 55 -14.21 -3.06 -44.98
CA SER A 55 -15.55 -2.50 -44.74
C SER A 55 -15.46 -1.26 -43.85
N SER A 56 -16.12 -0.17 -44.24
CA SER A 56 -16.13 1.10 -43.50
C SER A 56 -16.67 0.97 -42.07
N SER A 57 -17.58 0.03 -41.80
CA SER A 57 -18.11 -0.25 -40.46
C SER A 57 -17.11 -0.99 -39.56
N ALA A 58 -16.14 -1.68 -40.14
CA ALA A 58 -15.16 -2.48 -39.40
C ALA A 58 -13.95 -1.65 -38.95
N LEU A 59 -13.73 -0.48 -39.56
CA LEU A 59 -12.71 0.52 -39.19
C LEU A 59 -12.96 1.18 -37.82
N VAL A 60 -14.18 1.12 -37.28
CA VAL A 60 -14.47 1.68 -35.95
C VAL A 60 -13.73 0.92 -34.85
N ILE A 61 -13.53 -0.39 -35.02
CA ILE A 61 -12.88 -1.26 -34.03
C ILE A 61 -11.42 -0.86 -33.79
N PRO A 62 -10.53 -0.77 -34.81
CA PRO A 62 -9.14 -0.37 -34.60
C PRO A 62 -9.02 1.06 -34.05
N ILE A 63 -9.91 1.98 -34.44
CA ILE A 63 -9.92 3.37 -33.93
C ILE A 63 -10.22 3.40 -32.43
N VAL A 64 -11.26 2.68 -31.98
CA VAL A 64 -11.64 2.66 -30.56
C VAL A 64 -10.56 1.98 -29.72
N PHE A 65 -10.05 0.83 -30.17
CA PHE A 65 -8.97 0.13 -29.46
C PHE A 65 -7.67 0.94 -29.44
N GLY A 66 -7.28 1.52 -30.57
CA GLY A 66 -6.09 2.38 -30.68
C GLY A 66 -6.20 3.61 -29.77
N GLY A 67 -7.37 4.26 -29.76
CA GLY A 67 -7.64 5.38 -28.87
C GLY A 67 -7.55 5.00 -27.39
N PHE A 68 -8.08 3.84 -27.00
CA PHE A 68 -8.00 3.35 -25.62
C PHE A 68 -6.55 3.08 -25.20
N ILE A 69 -5.76 2.40 -26.04
CA ILE A 69 -4.35 2.11 -25.77
C ILE A 69 -3.52 3.40 -25.70
N ALA A 70 -3.72 4.32 -26.65
CA ALA A 70 -3.04 5.61 -26.66
C ALA A 70 -3.35 6.42 -25.39
N THR A 71 -4.62 6.45 -24.98
CA THR A 71 -5.06 7.13 -23.75
C THR A 71 -4.44 6.48 -22.51
N PHE A 72 -4.41 5.15 -22.44
CA PHE A 72 -3.79 4.42 -21.34
C PHE A 72 -2.29 4.69 -21.24
N VAL A 73 -1.58 4.64 -22.38
CA VAL A 73 -0.14 4.94 -22.48
C VAL A 73 0.13 6.37 -22.03
N LEU A 74 -0.63 7.34 -22.55
CA LEU A 74 -0.46 8.75 -22.21
C LEU A 74 -0.75 9.02 -20.73
N ALA A 75 -1.83 8.46 -20.18
CA ALA A 75 -2.18 8.63 -18.77
C ALA A 75 -1.12 8.02 -17.85
N SER A 76 -0.61 6.84 -18.18
CA SER A 76 0.42 6.14 -17.40
C SER A 76 1.77 6.86 -17.46
N ALA A 77 2.17 7.36 -18.64
CA ALA A 77 3.37 8.18 -18.81
C ALA A 77 3.25 9.51 -18.04
N THR A 78 2.09 10.17 -18.14
CA THR A 78 1.79 11.40 -17.41
C THR A 78 1.91 11.21 -15.90
N TRP A 79 1.35 10.12 -15.37
CA TRP A 79 1.48 9.79 -13.94
C TRP A 79 2.93 9.54 -13.52
N ASN A 80 3.71 8.82 -14.33
CA ASN A 80 5.11 8.54 -14.00
C ASN A 80 6.00 9.79 -14.04
N LEU A 81 5.74 10.71 -14.97
CA LEU A 81 6.57 11.91 -15.16
C LEU A 81 6.19 13.05 -14.20
N PHE A 82 4.88 13.28 -14.03
CA PHE A 82 4.35 14.46 -13.34
C PHE A 82 3.49 14.13 -12.12
N GLY A 83 3.32 12.85 -11.81
CA GLY A 83 2.53 12.41 -10.68
C GLY A 83 3.16 12.81 -9.34
N CYS A 84 2.32 13.28 -8.42
CA CYS A 84 2.68 13.41 -7.03
C CYS A 84 1.47 13.17 -6.11
N GLU A 85 1.77 12.66 -4.92
CA GLU A 85 0.84 12.59 -3.81
C GLU A 85 1.16 13.70 -2.81
N VAL A 86 0.13 14.34 -2.28
CA VAL A 86 0.25 15.38 -1.27
C VAL A 86 -0.58 14.97 -0.06
N TYR A 87 0.04 14.95 1.11
CA TYR A 87 -0.61 14.70 2.39
C TYR A 87 -0.61 16.00 3.19
N THR A 88 -1.79 16.44 3.60
CA THR A 88 -1.95 17.68 4.38
C THR A 88 -2.55 17.34 5.73
N PHE A 89 -1.81 17.63 6.79
CA PHE A 89 -2.22 17.41 8.17
C PHE A 89 -2.62 18.77 8.76
N THR A 90 -3.92 19.03 8.91
CA THR A 90 -4.44 20.34 9.34
C THR A 90 -5.06 20.24 10.73
N ASN A 91 -4.57 21.04 11.67
CA ASN A 91 -5.18 21.29 12.99
C ASN A 91 -5.66 20.03 13.74
N THR A 92 -4.86 18.96 13.69
CA THR A 92 -5.03 17.65 14.37
C THR A 92 -6.35 16.90 14.18
N LYS A 93 -7.32 17.47 13.47
CA LYS A 93 -8.66 16.90 13.27
C LYS A 93 -8.87 16.31 11.88
N THR A 94 -8.12 16.78 10.89
CA THR A 94 -8.33 16.38 9.50
C THR A 94 -7.04 16.07 8.78
N ILE A 95 -7.11 15.03 7.94
CA ILE A 95 -6.02 14.62 7.06
C ILE A 95 -6.57 14.68 5.63
N THR A 96 -5.96 15.50 4.79
CA THR A 96 -6.31 15.57 3.36
C THR A 96 -5.24 14.89 2.54
N TYR A 97 -5.63 13.87 1.79
CA TYR A 97 -4.79 13.20 0.82
C TYR A 97 -5.19 13.64 -0.58
N GLU A 98 -4.22 14.05 -1.38
CA GLU A 98 -4.44 14.51 -2.73
C GLU A 98 -3.52 13.82 -3.72
N TRP A 99 -4.09 13.42 -4.85
CA TRP A 99 -3.38 12.92 -6.00
C TRP A 99 -3.37 14.01 -7.07
N GLN A 100 -2.20 14.32 -7.61
CA GLN A 100 -2.03 15.33 -8.66
C GLN A 100 -1.18 14.78 -9.80
N ALA A 101 -1.61 15.01 -11.03
CA ALA A 101 -0.81 14.80 -12.24
C ALA A 101 -1.17 15.87 -13.28
N LEU A 102 -0.21 16.69 -13.68
CA LEU A 102 -0.44 17.87 -14.53
C LEU A 102 -1.59 18.75 -13.99
N CYS A 103 -2.68 18.86 -14.75
CA CYS A 103 -3.87 19.63 -14.40
C CYS A 103 -4.96 18.80 -13.68
N VAL A 104 -4.79 17.48 -13.60
CA VAL A 104 -5.76 16.60 -12.94
C VAL A 104 -5.41 16.49 -11.46
N ARG A 105 -6.38 16.84 -10.61
CA ARG A 105 -6.25 16.78 -9.16
C ARG A 105 -7.45 16.08 -8.56
N LYS A 106 -7.20 15.25 -7.55
CA LYS A 106 -8.25 14.58 -6.79
C LYS A 106 -7.86 14.53 -5.33
N ALA A 107 -8.62 15.24 -4.50
CA ALA A 107 -8.43 15.26 -3.06
C ALA A 107 -9.49 14.42 -2.34
N ARG A 108 -9.11 13.84 -1.21
CA ARG A 108 -9.99 13.22 -0.22
C ARG A 108 -9.57 13.68 1.16
N THR A 109 -10.54 14.10 1.96
CA THR A 109 -10.32 14.51 3.34
C THR A 109 -10.91 13.46 4.27
N PHE A 110 -10.18 13.16 5.34
CA PHE A 110 -10.53 12.19 6.36
C PHE A 110 -10.57 12.86 7.73
N ASP A 111 -11.59 12.52 8.51
CA ASP A 111 -11.69 12.89 9.93
C ASP A 111 -10.83 11.96 10.77
N VAL A 112 -9.91 12.52 11.53
CA VAL A 112 -8.98 11.79 12.40
C VAL A 112 -9.71 10.94 13.44
N ASN A 113 -10.89 11.35 13.91
CA ASN A 113 -11.62 10.62 14.95
C ASN A 113 -12.12 9.24 14.47
N LEU A 114 -12.31 9.08 13.17
CA LEU A 114 -12.77 7.84 12.54
C LEU A 114 -11.61 6.99 12.01
N MET A 115 -10.38 7.50 12.14
CA MET A 115 -9.17 6.84 11.66
C MET A 115 -8.54 5.97 12.76
N LYS A 116 -7.99 4.84 12.33
CA LYS A 116 -7.03 4.05 13.10
C LYS A 116 -5.59 4.41 12.72
N PRO A 117 -4.60 4.00 13.52
CA PRO A 117 -3.18 4.15 13.20
C PRO A 117 -2.80 3.81 11.77
N PHE A 118 -1.86 4.57 11.21
CA PHE A 118 -1.24 4.21 9.94
C PHE A 118 -0.47 2.90 10.06
N GLN A 119 -0.52 2.11 9.00
CA GLN A 119 0.21 0.85 8.87
C GLN A 119 0.77 0.69 7.47
N VAL A 120 1.91 0.02 7.38
CA VAL A 120 2.43 -0.46 6.09
C VAL A 120 1.53 -1.60 5.62
N VAL A 121 0.98 -1.46 4.43
CA VAL A 121 0.12 -2.50 3.85
C VAL A 121 1.01 -3.46 3.08
N ALA A 122 1.13 -4.69 3.58
CA ALA A 122 1.90 -5.73 2.91
C ALA A 122 1.43 -5.90 1.46
N SER A 123 2.39 -6.03 0.55
CA SER A 123 2.09 -6.30 -0.85
C SER A 123 1.41 -7.67 -0.95
N SER A 124 0.23 -7.76 -1.60
CA SER A 124 -0.22 -9.07 -2.09
C SER A 124 0.86 -9.63 -3.04
N SER A 125 0.96 -10.93 -3.20
CA SER A 125 2.06 -11.65 -3.88
C SER A 125 2.41 -11.26 -5.35
N SER A 126 1.79 -10.24 -5.95
CA SER A 126 2.05 -9.82 -7.33
C SER A 126 2.93 -8.54 -7.41
N PRO A 127 4.19 -8.62 -7.86
CA PRO A 127 5.11 -7.46 -7.87
C PRO A 127 4.84 -6.39 -8.95
N GLN A 128 3.78 -6.51 -9.77
CA GLN A 128 3.69 -5.80 -11.06
C GLN A 128 2.76 -4.58 -11.12
N ILE A 129 2.04 -4.23 -10.04
CA ILE A 129 1.09 -3.09 -10.05
C ILE A 129 1.55 -2.05 -9.03
N THR A 130 1.54 -0.76 -9.40
CA THR A 130 1.75 0.37 -8.49
C THR A 130 0.80 0.24 -7.30
N ARG A 131 1.36 -0.19 -6.16
CA ARG A 131 0.56 -0.60 -5.01
C ARG A 131 0.57 0.48 -3.95
N PRO A 132 -0.58 0.75 -3.33
CA PRO A 132 -0.59 1.58 -2.14
C PRO A 132 0.22 0.87 -1.05
N THR A 133 1.26 1.53 -0.57
CA THR A 133 2.22 0.99 0.41
C THR A 133 1.82 1.27 1.85
N ILE A 134 0.97 2.26 2.08
CA ILE A 134 0.50 2.62 3.41
C ILE A 134 -1.03 2.64 3.45
N GLY A 135 -1.59 2.58 4.64
CA GLY A 135 -3.03 2.66 4.79
C GLY A 135 -3.44 2.73 6.25
N PHE A 136 -4.73 2.89 6.46
CA PHE A 136 -5.35 2.93 7.78
C PHE A 136 -6.79 2.42 7.66
N LEU A 137 -7.36 2.03 8.80
CA LEU A 137 -8.77 1.69 8.87
C LEU A 137 -9.58 2.95 9.16
N TYR A 138 -10.62 3.19 8.37
CA TYR A 138 -11.52 4.33 8.44
C TYR A 138 -12.95 3.81 8.50
N ASP A 139 -13.63 4.03 9.63
CA ASP A 139 -15.01 3.58 9.85
C ASP A 139 -15.24 2.10 9.45
N GLY A 140 -14.34 1.21 9.89
CA GLY A 140 -14.41 -0.22 9.56
C GLY A 140 -13.80 -0.63 8.21
N GLN A 141 -13.53 0.32 7.31
CA GLN A 141 -12.99 0.04 5.97
C GLN A 141 -11.50 0.35 5.85
N MET A 142 -10.76 -0.53 5.17
CA MET A 142 -9.33 -0.31 4.94
C MET A 142 -9.10 0.69 3.80
N VAL A 143 -8.61 1.89 4.12
CA VAL A 143 -8.18 2.90 3.16
C VAL A 143 -6.71 2.66 2.84
N ARG A 144 -6.38 2.58 1.55
CA ARG A 144 -5.03 2.33 1.05
C ARG A 144 -4.53 3.53 0.25
N LEU A 145 -3.34 4.02 0.59
CA LEU A 145 -2.68 5.21 0.04
C LEU A 145 -1.20 4.91 -0.26
N GLY A 146 -0.47 5.88 -0.80
CA GLY A 146 0.98 5.73 -1.04
C GLY A 146 1.27 5.01 -2.36
N PHE A 147 0.57 5.39 -3.43
CA PHE A 147 0.87 4.90 -4.77
C PHE A 147 2.20 5.43 -5.30
N ALA A 148 2.65 6.59 -4.78
CA ALA A 148 3.94 7.16 -5.15
C ALA A 148 5.08 6.67 -4.25
N LEU A 149 4.79 6.05 -3.10
CA LEU A 149 5.79 5.56 -2.15
C LEU A 149 6.29 4.16 -2.53
N LYS A 150 7.59 3.93 -2.40
CA LYS A 150 8.16 2.57 -2.53
C LYS A 150 8.01 1.82 -1.21
N MET A 151 7.94 0.49 -1.27
CA MET A 151 7.75 -0.34 -0.07
C MET A 151 8.88 -0.17 0.95
N ASN A 152 10.13 -0.03 0.48
CA ASN A 152 11.28 0.24 1.34
C ASN A 152 11.30 1.66 1.91
N GLU A 153 10.57 2.61 1.32
CA GLU A 153 10.45 4.00 1.81
C GLU A 153 9.28 4.14 2.80
N ALA A 154 8.35 3.19 2.84
CA ALA A 154 7.09 3.31 3.57
C ALA A 154 7.30 3.46 5.09
N THR A 155 8.17 2.65 5.69
CA THR A 155 8.47 2.71 7.12
C THR A 155 9.14 4.03 7.50
N ASP A 156 10.16 4.44 6.74
CA ASP A 156 10.89 5.68 6.97
C ASP A 156 9.98 6.91 6.78
N PHE A 157 9.08 6.84 5.81
CA PHE A 157 8.06 7.86 5.58
C PHE A 157 7.10 7.97 6.76
N LEU A 158 6.54 6.85 7.24
CA LEU A 158 5.64 6.83 8.39
C LEU A 158 6.31 7.38 9.65
N GLN A 159 7.57 7.03 9.88
CA GLN A 159 8.35 7.57 11.00
C GLN A 159 8.59 9.08 10.84
N GLY A 160 8.88 9.55 9.63
CA GLY A 160 9.11 10.96 9.32
C GLY A 160 7.87 11.84 9.49
N ILE A 161 6.66 11.32 9.23
CA ILE A 161 5.41 12.06 9.41
C ILE A 161 4.83 11.95 10.83
N SER A 162 5.30 10.97 11.64
CA SER A 162 4.78 10.71 12.98
C SER A 162 4.70 11.92 13.92
N PRO A 163 5.68 12.87 13.93
CA PRO A 163 5.62 14.02 14.82
C PRO A 163 4.50 15.01 14.49
N PHE A 164 3.95 14.93 13.27
CA PHE A 164 2.89 15.80 12.79
C PHE A 164 1.50 15.14 12.87
N LEU A 165 1.46 13.89 13.31
CA LEU A 165 0.25 13.10 13.46
C LEU A 165 -0.24 13.14 14.92
N PRO A 166 -1.55 13.26 15.15
CA PRO A 166 -2.16 13.01 16.46
C PRO A 166 -1.84 11.60 16.98
N ASP A 167 -1.66 11.46 18.29
CA ASP A 167 -1.26 10.19 18.93
C ASP A 167 -2.18 9.02 18.58
N SER A 168 -3.48 9.29 18.37
CA SER A 168 -4.48 8.27 18.01
C SER A 168 -4.27 7.63 16.63
N VAL A 169 -3.57 8.32 15.72
CA VAL A 169 -3.35 7.88 14.34
C VAL A 169 -1.88 7.68 14.00
N GLN A 170 -0.97 7.91 14.96
CA GLN A 170 0.46 7.65 14.76
C GLN A 170 0.71 6.21 14.30
N PRO A 171 1.73 5.95 13.48
CA PRO A 171 1.99 4.63 12.95
C PRO A 171 2.20 3.63 14.09
N PHE A 172 1.70 2.40 13.95
CA PHE A 172 2.03 1.35 14.91
C PHE A 172 3.55 1.14 14.94
N GLN A 173 4.20 1.60 16.01
CA GLN A 173 5.55 1.21 16.34
C GLN A 173 5.51 -0.24 16.80
N ILE A 174 5.65 -1.18 15.86
CA ILE A 174 5.97 -2.56 16.23
C ILE A 174 7.41 -2.53 16.73
N HIS A 175 7.60 -2.15 18.00
CA HIS A 175 8.90 -2.28 18.63
C HIS A 175 9.27 -3.78 18.62
N PRO A 176 10.47 -4.15 18.13
CA PRO A 176 10.93 -5.54 18.12
C PRO A 176 10.79 -6.24 19.49
N MET A 177 10.91 -5.47 20.58
CA MET A 177 10.74 -5.95 21.95
C MET A 177 9.30 -6.38 22.30
N MET A 178 8.26 -5.84 21.64
CA MET A 178 6.88 -6.28 21.88
C MET A 178 6.59 -7.64 21.23
N ILE A 179 7.17 -7.91 20.05
CA ILE A 179 7.08 -9.23 19.41
C ILE A 179 7.82 -10.26 20.28
N GLN A 180 9.01 -9.92 20.75
CA GLN A 180 9.83 -10.83 21.55
C GLN A 180 9.21 -11.13 22.92
N GLY A 181 8.61 -10.12 23.56
CA GLY A 181 7.83 -10.30 24.79
C GLY A 181 6.58 -11.16 24.59
N GLN A 182 5.87 -11.01 23.46
CA GLN A 182 4.72 -11.86 23.13
C GLN A 182 5.14 -13.30 22.83
N ILE A 183 6.24 -13.52 22.12
CA ILE A 183 6.79 -14.86 21.85
C ILE A 183 7.19 -15.54 23.16
N GLN A 184 7.92 -14.84 24.04
CA GLN A 184 8.32 -15.37 25.34
C GLN A 184 7.11 -15.66 26.25
N ALA A 185 6.08 -14.80 26.24
CA ALA A 185 4.85 -15.04 26.97
C ALA A 185 4.07 -16.26 26.42
N MET A 186 4.04 -16.43 25.10
CA MET A 186 3.44 -17.61 24.46
C MET A 186 4.20 -18.89 24.80
N GLU A 187 5.53 -18.85 24.75
CA GLU A 187 6.39 -19.98 25.12
C GLU A 187 6.22 -20.36 26.59
N ALA A 188 6.16 -19.39 27.50
CA ALA A 188 5.91 -19.62 28.92
C ALA A 188 4.52 -20.24 29.19
N LEU A 189 3.49 -19.78 28.48
CA LEU A 189 2.15 -20.37 28.55
C LEU A 189 2.11 -21.80 28.00
N GLN A 190 2.84 -22.05 26.91
CA GLN A 190 2.93 -23.36 26.28
C GLN A 190 3.69 -24.35 27.17
N ALA A 191 4.79 -23.91 27.80
CA ALA A 191 5.54 -24.68 28.79
C ALA A 191 4.73 -25.01 30.05
N ARG A 192 3.90 -24.06 30.52
CA ARG A 192 2.97 -24.31 31.65
C ARG A 192 1.87 -25.30 31.28
N ARG A 193 1.39 -25.28 30.04
CA ARG A 193 0.36 -26.21 29.56
C ARG A 193 0.92 -27.62 29.37
N THR A 194 2.17 -27.77 28.92
CA THR A 194 2.83 -29.09 28.82
C THR A 194 3.17 -29.67 30.19
N SER A 195 3.61 -28.87 31.16
CA SER A 195 3.87 -29.37 32.52
C SER A 195 2.59 -29.86 33.19
N LEU A 196 1.49 -29.10 33.13
CA LEU A 196 0.19 -29.51 33.68
C LEU A 196 -0.40 -30.76 33.01
N ARG A 197 -0.12 -30.98 31.73
CA ARG A 197 -0.55 -32.19 31.01
C ARG A 197 0.27 -33.42 31.42
N SER A 198 1.56 -33.24 31.72
CA SER A 198 2.42 -34.31 32.21
C SER A 198 2.01 -34.78 33.61
N THR A 199 1.63 -33.87 34.51
CA THR A 199 1.21 -34.23 35.87
C THR A 199 -0.13 -34.97 35.91
N LYS A 200 -1.02 -34.73 34.93
CA LYS A 200 -2.34 -35.39 34.88
C LYS A 200 -2.29 -36.82 34.32
N MET A 201 -1.14 -37.25 33.77
CA MET A 201 -1.01 -38.56 33.12
C MET A 201 -0.44 -39.64 34.05
N ASP A 202 -0.01 -39.26 35.27
CA ASP A 202 0.60 -40.17 36.26
C ASP A 202 -0.38 -40.63 37.36
N ASP A 203 -1.59 -40.09 37.44
CA ASP A 203 -2.67 -40.64 38.27
C ASP A 203 -3.46 -41.69 37.48
N SER A 204 -2.81 -42.82 37.19
CA SER A 204 -3.52 -44.05 36.84
C SER A 204 -4.15 -44.60 38.12
N VAL A 205 -5.46 -44.39 38.27
CA VAL A 205 -6.27 -44.99 39.33
C VAL A 205 -6.25 -46.52 39.17
N ASP A 206 -5.52 -47.21 40.05
CA ASP A 206 -5.63 -48.65 40.26
C ASP A 206 -7.04 -48.97 40.79
N ILE A 207 -7.91 -49.50 39.93
CA ILE A 207 -9.21 -50.03 40.34
C ILE A 207 -9.00 -51.47 40.77
N TYR A 208 -8.92 -51.69 42.08
CA TYR A 208 -8.97 -53.01 42.70
C TYR A 208 -10.38 -53.59 42.52
N VAL A 209 -10.49 -54.72 41.82
CA VAL A 209 -11.73 -55.50 41.68
C VAL A 209 -11.67 -56.64 42.69
N PRO A 210 -12.51 -56.69 43.74
CA PRO A 210 -12.57 -57.84 44.62
C PRO A 210 -13.36 -58.98 43.94
N GLU A 211 -12.76 -60.18 43.93
CA GLU A 211 -13.45 -61.44 43.63
C GLU A 211 -14.56 -61.69 44.66
N ALA A 212 -15.74 -62.09 44.18
CA ALA A 212 -16.82 -62.59 45.02
C ALA A 212 -16.98 -64.09 44.75
N GLU A 213 -16.84 -64.88 45.83
CA GLU A 213 -17.26 -66.27 45.97
C GLU A 213 -18.77 -66.45 45.76
#